data_AF-A0A2V7V2Y5-F1
#
_entry.id   AF-A0A2V7V2Y5-F1
#
_cell.length_a   1.000
_cell.length_b   1.000
_cell.length_c   1.000
_cell.angle_alpha   90.00
_cell.angle_beta   90.00
_cell.angle_gamma   90.00
#
_symmetry.space_group_name_H-M   'P 1'
#
loop_
_entity.id
_entity.type
_entity.pdbx_description
1 polymer ?
#
loop_
_entity_poly.entity_id
_entity_poly.type
_entity_poly.pdbx_seq_one_letter_code
_entity_poly.pdbx_strand_id
1 'polypeptide(L)'
;MASGIDTAFLRSSDLFENQPDEVLKAVLLQGRLEEYGPGQVVFEQGDQGDRLYIVKSGALEVLASFSDGADPVPVAYLGPGEVLGELALLTGSPRSASVRAPEHAELFTVEKSVFLDFMKTLPAFARNLCLVLAKRLEATTLKVPRGAKQLQGNLRFFDLATVIQTLIGSHQTGSLVVVQEGGKNRIAELFFFKGNIAKAKVRHLTGDDAVFQLFQSPLEGEFSFTGRQVQEEEVQADITMPAISLLMESVRLQDELPLLQERIPDADRQLRQKASQLDWQDAETVELAAAVWSRLKKGASMNDLHRDVPRCSYALYRTVVTLLDSGQIE
;
A
#
# COMPACT_ATOMS: atom_id res chain seq x y z
N MET A 1 -25.07 25.91 8.13
CA MET A 1 -24.45 24.69 8.66
C MET A 1 -24.45 23.65 7.56
N ALA A 2 -23.58 23.82 6.57
CA ALA A 2 -23.46 22.97 5.40
C ALA A 2 -22.07 22.32 5.40
N SER A 3 -22.04 21.06 4.97
CA SER A 3 -20.91 20.14 4.78
C SER A 3 -20.27 19.53 6.04
N GLY A 4 -20.22 18.19 6.07
CA GLY A 4 -19.72 17.37 7.17
C GLY A 4 -18.20 17.45 7.34
N ILE A 5 -17.73 18.62 7.79
CA ILE A 5 -16.34 18.89 8.16
C ILE A 5 -16.36 19.41 9.57
N ASP A 6 -15.59 18.76 10.44
CA ASP A 6 -15.43 19.15 11.82
C ASP A 6 -13.94 19.24 12.18
N THR A 7 -13.67 19.57 13.43
CA THR A 7 -12.30 19.61 13.92
C THR A 7 -11.65 18.22 13.94
N ALA A 8 -12.44 17.13 13.98
CA ALA A 8 -11.92 15.77 13.96
C ALA A 8 -11.32 15.43 12.59
N PHE A 9 -11.93 15.86 11.48
CA PHE A 9 -11.33 15.77 10.15
C PHE A 9 -9.96 16.46 10.09
N LEU A 10 -9.86 17.73 10.49
CA LEU A 10 -8.57 18.40 10.44
C LEU A 10 -7.54 17.68 11.32
N ARG A 11 -7.93 17.19 12.50
CA ARG A 11 -7.04 16.43 13.38
C ARG A 11 -6.52 15.12 12.79
N SER A 12 -7.14 14.56 11.75
CA SER A 12 -6.60 13.38 11.05
C SER A 12 -5.41 13.71 10.16
N SER A 13 -5.11 14.99 9.96
CA SER A 13 -3.95 15.46 9.22
C SER A 13 -2.78 15.74 10.15
N ASP A 14 -1.59 15.25 9.80
CA ASP A 14 -0.33 15.52 10.51
C ASP A 14 -0.08 17.02 10.73
N LEU A 15 -0.59 17.87 9.84
CA LEU A 15 -0.46 19.32 9.93
C LEU A 15 -1.28 19.93 11.09
N PHE A 16 -2.27 19.21 11.61
CA PHE A 16 -3.28 19.74 12.52
C PHE A 16 -3.53 18.88 13.78
N GLU A 17 -2.99 17.65 13.85
CA GLU A 17 -3.18 16.68 14.96
C GLU A 17 -3.10 17.33 16.36
N ASN A 18 -2.09 18.18 16.58
CA ASN A 18 -1.78 18.79 17.89
C ASN A 18 -2.09 20.30 17.95
N GLN A 19 -2.98 20.81 17.08
CA GLN A 19 -3.35 22.22 17.10
C GLN A 19 -4.47 22.51 18.12
N PRO A 20 -4.44 23.70 18.75
CA PRO A 20 -5.54 24.18 19.57
C PRO A 20 -6.86 24.23 18.79
N ASP A 21 -7.99 24.03 19.47
CA ASP A 21 -9.31 24.06 18.83
C ASP A 21 -9.60 25.41 18.17
N GLU A 22 -9.07 26.53 18.70
CA GLU A 22 -9.24 27.84 18.08
C GLU A 22 -8.59 27.90 16.69
N VAL A 23 -7.41 27.29 16.53
CA VAL A 23 -6.70 27.20 15.24
C VAL A 23 -7.52 26.39 14.25
N LEU A 24 -8.02 25.22 14.66
CA LEU A 24 -8.80 24.35 13.78
C LEU A 24 -10.11 25.03 13.34
N LYS A 25 -10.81 25.69 14.26
CA LYS A 25 -12.03 26.46 13.93
C LYS A 25 -11.72 27.60 12.98
N ALA A 26 -10.62 28.34 13.17
CA ALA A 26 -10.22 29.41 12.27
C ALA A 26 -9.94 28.88 10.84
N VAL A 27 -9.27 27.73 10.74
CA VAL A 27 -9.00 27.06 9.46
C VAL A 27 -10.29 26.60 8.78
N LEU A 28 -11.18 25.92 9.52
CA LEU A 28 -12.48 25.46 9.00
C LEU A 28 -13.35 26.60 8.48
N LEU A 29 -13.31 27.76 9.13
CA LEU A 29 -14.09 28.93 8.73
C LEU A 29 -13.60 29.60 7.44
N GLN A 30 -12.33 29.41 7.08
CA GLN A 30 -11.68 30.08 5.95
C GLN A 30 -11.37 29.15 4.77
N GLY A 31 -11.63 27.85 4.92
CA GLY A 31 -11.48 26.89 3.84
C GLY A 31 -12.82 26.45 3.25
N ARG A 32 -12.75 25.67 2.18
CA ARG A 32 -13.92 25.13 1.48
C ARG A 32 -13.64 23.75 0.92
N LEU A 33 -14.69 22.96 0.70
CA LEU A 33 -14.57 21.70 -0.02
C LEU A 33 -14.64 21.93 -1.52
N GLU A 34 -13.78 21.20 -2.22
CA GLU A 34 -13.76 21.09 -3.66
C GLU A 34 -13.83 19.59 -4.01
N GLU A 35 -14.71 19.24 -4.96
CA GLU A 35 -14.90 17.86 -5.42
C GLU A 35 -14.17 17.66 -6.75
N TYR A 36 -13.50 16.53 -6.88
CA TYR A 36 -12.79 16.11 -8.09
C TYR A 36 -13.27 14.73 -8.50
N GLY A 37 -13.63 14.59 -9.77
CA GLY A 37 -14.00 13.31 -10.38
C GLY A 37 -12.79 12.52 -10.89
N PRO A 38 -12.97 11.23 -11.24
CA PRO A 38 -11.93 10.40 -11.82
C PRO A 38 -11.28 11.04 -13.05
N GLY A 39 -9.94 11.07 -13.06
CA GLY A 39 -9.10 11.67 -14.10
C GLY A 39 -8.95 13.19 -14.02
N GLN A 40 -9.66 13.90 -13.14
CA GLN A 40 -9.56 15.36 -13.06
C GLN A 40 -8.24 15.80 -12.45
N VAL A 41 -7.62 16.80 -13.07
CA VAL A 41 -6.37 17.41 -12.62
C VAL A 41 -6.68 18.46 -11.54
N VAL A 42 -6.01 18.35 -10.40
CA VAL A 42 -6.09 19.32 -9.29
C VAL A 42 -5.21 20.53 -9.62
N PHE A 43 -3.98 20.29 -10.07
CA PHE A 43 -3.07 21.28 -10.62
C PHE A 43 -1.96 20.60 -11.43
N GLU A 44 -1.29 21.36 -12.30
CA GLU A 44 -0.20 20.86 -13.13
C GLU A 44 1.18 21.26 -12.56
N GLN A 45 2.19 20.46 -12.88
CA GLN A 45 3.59 20.82 -12.67
C GLN A 45 3.90 22.11 -13.42
N GLY A 46 4.55 23.06 -12.74
CA GLY A 46 4.83 24.39 -13.30
C GLY A 46 3.76 25.45 -13.01
N ASP A 47 2.58 25.07 -12.53
CA ASP A 47 1.57 26.04 -12.10
C ASP A 47 2.06 26.88 -10.92
N GLN A 48 1.52 28.08 -10.78
CA GLN A 48 1.75 28.88 -9.58
C GLN A 48 0.94 28.34 -8.40
N GLY A 49 1.60 28.22 -7.24
CA GLY A 49 0.90 27.83 -6.01
C GLY A 49 -0.08 28.91 -5.56
N ASP A 50 -1.37 28.58 -5.56
CA ASP A 50 -2.50 29.48 -5.27
C ASP A 50 -3.31 29.08 -4.02
N ARG A 51 -3.30 27.80 -3.65
CA ARG A 51 -3.96 27.26 -2.44
C ARG A 51 -3.28 25.99 -1.91
N LEU A 52 -3.59 25.68 -0.67
CA LEU A 52 -3.26 24.44 0.04
C LEU A 52 -4.42 23.47 -0.12
N TYR A 53 -4.14 22.17 -0.19
CA TYR A 53 -5.16 21.13 -0.24
C TYR A 53 -4.92 20.11 0.88
N ILE A 54 -6.01 19.63 1.46
CA ILE A 54 -6.03 18.52 2.42
C ILE A 54 -7.03 17.50 1.87
N VAL A 55 -6.61 16.25 1.72
CA VAL A 55 -7.52 15.21 1.23
C VAL A 55 -8.52 14.89 2.34
N LYS A 56 -9.82 15.03 2.05
CA LYS A 56 -10.90 14.63 2.95
C LYS A 56 -11.34 13.19 2.71
N SER A 57 -11.56 12.83 1.46
CA SER A 57 -11.93 11.48 1.03
C SER A 57 -11.42 11.21 -0.38
N GLY A 58 -11.31 9.92 -0.71
CA GLY A 58 -10.75 9.45 -1.97
C GLY A 58 -9.23 9.52 -2.02
N ALA A 59 -8.69 9.43 -3.23
CA ALA A 59 -7.27 9.35 -3.51
C ALA A 59 -6.81 10.42 -4.50
N LEU A 60 -5.56 10.85 -4.38
CA LEU A 60 -4.86 11.67 -5.38
C LEU A 60 -3.58 10.97 -5.85
N GLU A 61 -3.27 11.13 -7.14
CA GLU A 61 -2.04 10.65 -7.76
C GLU A 61 -1.15 11.85 -8.10
N VAL A 62 0.09 11.83 -7.60
CA VAL A 62 1.12 12.83 -7.87
C VAL A 62 2.01 12.32 -9.01
N LEU A 63 2.09 13.08 -10.10
CA LEU A 63 2.89 12.75 -11.28
C LEU A 63 4.03 13.76 -11.45
N ALA A 64 5.24 13.27 -11.64
CA ALA A 64 6.40 14.12 -11.90
C ALA A 64 6.98 13.85 -13.31
N SER A 65 7.32 14.94 -14.00
CA SER A 65 8.14 14.91 -15.20
C SER A 65 9.57 15.32 -14.83
N PHE A 66 10.52 14.40 -15.03
CA PHE A 66 11.93 14.58 -14.65
C PHE A 66 12.79 15.25 -15.75
N SER A 67 12.24 15.41 -16.95
CA SER A 67 12.86 16.09 -18.08
C SER A 67 11.79 16.62 -19.04
N ASP A 68 12.09 17.69 -19.77
CA ASP A 68 11.18 18.23 -20.80
C ASP A 68 10.82 17.16 -21.83
N GLY A 69 9.53 16.96 -22.05
CA GLY A 69 8.98 16.00 -23.01
C GLY A 69 8.94 14.54 -22.55
N ALA A 70 9.35 14.23 -21.31
CA ALA A 70 9.12 12.89 -20.75
C ALA A 70 7.69 12.77 -20.22
N ASP A 71 7.07 11.61 -20.49
CA ASP A 71 5.76 11.29 -19.95
C ASP A 71 5.78 11.39 -18.41
N PRO A 72 4.81 12.10 -17.80
CA PRO A 72 4.69 12.19 -16.35
C PRO A 72 4.55 10.78 -15.76
N VAL A 73 5.36 10.46 -14.76
CA VAL A 73 5.27 9.18 -14.06
C VAL A 73 4.71 9.39 -12.64
N PRO A 74 3.83 8.49 -12.15
CA PRO A 74 3.40 8.53 -10.76
C PRO A 74 4.59 8.41 -9.80
N VAL A 75 4.68 9.31 -8.83
CA VAL A 75 5.74 9.35 -7.81
C VAL A 75 5.21 9.27 -6.38
N ALA A 76 3.95 9.61 -6.17
CA ALA A 76 3.30 9.44 -4.87
C ALA A 76 1.79 9.33 -5.05
N TYR A 77 1.17 8.74 -4.05
CA TYR A 77 -0.27 8.64 -3.92
C TYR A 77 -0.65 9.23 -2.56
N LEU A 78 -1.67 10.09 -2.53
CA LEU A 78 -2.10 10.82 -1.32
C LEU A 78 -3.53 10.46 -0.96
N GLY A 79 -3.77 10.16 0.32
CA GLY A 79 -5.08 9.81 0.86
C GLY A 79 -5.56 10.76 1.99
N PRO A 80 -6.74 10.48 2.58
CA PRO A 80 -7.35 11.28 3.64
C PRO A 80 -6.40 11.71 4.76
N GLY A 81 -6.43 13.00 5.09
CA GLY A 81 -5.54 13.64 6.07
C GLY A 81 -4.22 14.13 5.49
N GLU A 82 -3.81 13.65 4.30
CA GLU A 82 -2.58 14.13 3.69
C GLU A 82 -2.74 15.53 3.11
N VAL A 83 -1.67 16.32 3.26
CA VAL A 83 -1.58 17.71 2.83
C VAL A 83 -0.64 17.83 1.64
N LEU A 84 -1.08 18.59 0.64
CA LEU A 84 -0.32 18.89 -0.56
C LEU A 84 -0.40 20.37 -0.95
N GLY A 85 0.62 20.78 -1.69
CA GLY A 85 0.73 22.11 -2.27
C GLY A 85 1.33 23.16 -1.33
N GLU A 86 1.70 22.80 -0.11
CA GLU A 86 2.31 23.68 0.89
C GLU A 86 3.64 24.27 0.42
N LEU A 87 4.45 23.48 -0.30
CA LEU A 87 5.78 23.89 -0.73
C LEU A 87 5.74 25.10 -1.66
N ALA A 88 4.89 25.09 -2.69
CA ALA A 88 4.75 26.19 -3.62
C ALA A 88 4.24 27.48 -2.94
N LEU A 89 3.43 27.36 -1.89
CA LEU A 89 2.98 28.52 -1.10
C LEU A 89 4.10 29.11 -0.26
N LEU A 90 4.94 28.26 0.35
CA LEU A 90 6.04 28.67 1.22
C LEU A 90 7.24 29.22 0.45
N THR A 91 7.64 28.55 -0.64
CA THR A 91 8.85 28.91 -1.38
C THR A 91 8.59 29.93 -2.49
N GLY A 92 7.32 30.07 -2.91
CA GLY A 92 6.95 30.84 -4.10
C GLY A 92 7.39 30.18 -5.42
N SER A 93 7.93 28.96 -5.37
CA SER A 93 8.28 28.21 -6.58
C SER A 93 7.02 27.66 -7.26
N PRO A 94 7.08 27.38 -8.57
CA PRO A 94 6.02 26.62 -9.24
C PRO A 94 5.76 25.25 -8.59
N ARG A 95 4.58 24.68 -8.82
CA ARG A 95 4.24 23.30 -8.43
C ARG A 95 5.30 22.35 -8.98
N SER A 96 5.86 21.52 -8.11
CA SER A 96 6.95 20.59 -8.45
C SER A 96 6.49 19.33 -9.19
N ALA A 97 5.19 19.05 -9.19
CA ALA A 97 4.55 17.87 -9.77
C ALA A 97 3.10 18.20 -10.11
N SER A 98 2.52 17.45 -11.05
CA SER A 98 1.09 17.47 -11.36
C SER A 98 0.36 16.58 -10.36
N VAL A 99 -0.90 16.89 -10.08
CA VAL A 99 -1.76 16.06 -9.23
C VAL A 99 -3.10 15.85 -9.90
N ARG A 100 -3.59 14.61 -9.92
CA ARG A 100 -4.93 14.26 -10.42
C ARG A 100 -5.65 13.31 -9.49
N ALA A 101 -6.97 13.27 -9.57
CA ALA A 101 -7.79 12.33 -8.82
C ALA A 101 -8.01 11.04 -9.65
N PRO A 102 -7.43 9.87 -9.31
CA PRO A 102 -7.72 8.62 -10.01
C PRO A 102 -9.16 8.12 -9.79
N GLU A 103 -9.79 8.55 -8.70
CA GLU A 103 -11.18 8.25 -8.33
C GLU A 103 -11.89 9.54 -7.89
N HIS A 104 -13.13 9.43 -7.39
CA HIS A 104 -13.81 10.59 -6.81
C HIS A 104 -13.14 11.00 -5.50
N ALA A 105 -12.72 12.26 -5.39
CA ALA A 105 -12.02 12.80 -4.24
C ALA A 105 -12.65 14.11 -3.76
N GLU A 106 -12.71 14.29 -2.45
CA GLU A 106 -13.08 15.57 -1.82
C GLU A 106 -11.84 16.17 -1.18
N LEU A 107 -11.53 17.43 -1.50
CA LEU A 107 -10.40 18.16 -0.96
C LEU A 107 -10.87 19.37 -0.16
N PHE A 108 -10.35 19.52 1.06
CA PHE A 108 -10.48 20.77 1.78
C PHE A 108 -9.36 21.72 1.36
N THR A 109 -9.73 22.91 0.90
CA THR A 109 -8.81 23.87 0.32
C THR A 109 -8.72 25.14 1.15
N VAL A 110 -7.52 25.72 1.22
CA VAL A 110 -7.25 26.99 1.89
C VAL A 110 -6.45 27.89 0.95
N GLU A 111 -6.98 29.06 0.61
CA GLU A 111 -6.33 30.00 -0.31
C GLU A 111 -4.97 30.48 0.22
N LYS A 112 -4.04 30.81 -0.69
CA LYS A 112 -2.69 31.25 -0.35
C LYS A 112 -2.66 32.42 0.63
N SER A 113 -3.51 33.42 0.45
CA SER A 113 -3.62 34.58 1.33
C SER A 113 -3.91 34.14 2.76
N VAL A 114 -4.94 33.31 2.94
CA VAL A 114 -5.35 32.73 4.22
C VAL A 114 -4.23 31.89 4.83
N PHE A 115 -3.61 31.01 4.05
CA PHE A 115 -2.49 30.19 4.51
C PHE A 115 -1.32 31.04 5.03
N LEU A 116 -0.93 32.08 4.28
CA LEU A 116 0.14 32.99 4.69
C LEU A 116 -0.24 33.80 5.94
N ASP A 117 -1.51 34.14 6.10
CA ASP A 117 -2.01 34.79 7.31
C ASP A 117 -1.98 33.84 8.52
N PHE A 118 -2.32 32.56 8.35
CA PHE A 118 -2.14 31.54 9.40
C PHE A 118 -0.68 31.37 9.79
N MET A 119 0.25 31.35 8.82
CA MET A 119 1.68 31.30 9.10
C MET A 119 2.17 32.47 9.98
N LYS A 120 1.57 33.65 9.84
CA LYS A 120 1.92 34.86 10.62
C LYS A 120 1.23 34.92 11.97
N THR A 121 -0.05 34.58 12.00
CA THR A 121 -0.93 34.82 13.16
C THR A 121 -1.03 33.63 14.09
N LEU A 122 -0.71 32.42 13.63
CA LEU A 122 -0.84 31.16 14.37
C LEU A 122 0.54 30.47 14.47
N PRO A 123 1.41 30.85 15.43
CA PRO A 123 2.75 30.26 15.57
C PRO A 123 2.77 28.73 15.76
N ALA A 124 1.71 28.18 16.38
CA ALA A 124 1.58 26.74 16.56
C ALA A 124 1.40 25.99 15.22
N PHE A 125 0.69 26.60 14.27
CA PHE A 125 0.51 26.06 12.92
C PHE A 125 1.84 26.05 12.16
N ALA A 126 2.53 27.20 12.13
CA ALA A 126 3.83 27.33 11.47
C ALA A 126 4.86 26.34 12.03
N ARG A 127 4.95 26.20 13.37
CA ARG A 127 5.84 25.23 14.02
C ARG A 127 5.53 23.80 13.58
N ASN A 128 4.27 23.42 13.53
CA ASN A 128 3.89 22.06 13.17
C ASN A 128 4.15 21.77 11.69
N LEU A 129 3.91 22.74 10.80
CA LEU A 129 4.30 22.64 9.40
C LEU A 129 5.80 22.40 9.24
N CYS A 130 6.65 23.14 9.97
CA CYS A 130 8.09 22.90 9.97
C CYS A 130 8.45 21.48 10.43
N LEU A 131 7.78 20.95 11.46
CA LEU A 131 8.00 19.59 11.95
C LEU A 131 7.60 18.53 10.90
N VAL A 132 6.47 18.71 10.24
CA VAL A 132 6.01 17.80 9.16
C VAL A 132 7.01 17.82 8.01
N LEU A 133 7.45 18.99 7.56
CA LEU A 133 8.44 19.13 6.49
C LEU A 133 9.80 18.54 6.89
N ALA A 134 10.24 18.73 8.13
CA ALA A 134 11.48 18.14 8.64
C ALA A 134 11.40 16.60 8.65
N LYS A 135 10.29 16.03 9.14
CA LYS A 135 10.06 14.56 9.09
C LYS A 135 10.07 14.02 7.66
N ARG A 136 9.40 14.72 6.72
CA ARG A 136 9.39 14.35 5.29
C ARG A 136 10.80 14.41 4.70
N LEU A 137 11.58 15.45 5.04
CA LEU A 137 12.97 15.58 4.61
C LEU A 137 13.87 14.48 5.18
N GLU A 138 13.72 14.15 6.47
CA GLU A 138 14.42 13.05 7.12
C GLU A 138 14.09 11.70 6.45
N ALA A 139 12.81 11.43 6.17
CA ALA A 139 12.38 10.23 5.47
C ALA A 139 12.98 10.14 4.05
N THR A 140 13.09 11.27 3.35
CA THR A 140 13.67 11.33 1.99
C THR A 140 15.20 11.22 2.01
N THR A 141 15.86 11.83 3.00
CA THR A 141 17.32 11.95 3.06
C THR A 141 18.00 10.76 3.73
N LEU A 142 17.35 10.11 4.70
CA LEU A 142 17.93 9.01 5.49
C LEU A 142 17.65 7.61 4.90
N LYS A 143 16.78 7.47 3.89
CA LYS A 143 16.38 6.14 3.37
C LYS A 143 16.84 5.77 1.96
N VAL A 144 17.28 6.66 1.06
CA VAL A 144 17.69 6.25 -0.32
C VAL A 144 18.73 7.18 -0.98
N PRO A 145 19.70 6.65 -1.77
CA PRO A 145 20.57 7.44 -2.66
C PRO A 145 19.82 8.26 -3.71
N ARG A 146 20.25 9.51 -3.89
CA ARG A 146 19.75 10.46 -4.90
C ARG A 146 19.80 9.85 -6.32
N GLY A 147 18.65 9.72 -6.99
CA GLY A 147 18.57 9.37 -8.42
C GLY A 147 17.56 8.29 -8.82
N ALA A 148 16.90 7.64 -7.87
CA ALA A 148 15.91 6.60 -8.15
C ALA A 148 14.49 7.17 -8.28
N LYS A 149 13.74 6.73 -9.31
CA LYS A 149 12.28 6.92 -9.35
C LYS A 149 11.68 6.27 -8.10
N GLN A 150 10.94 7.05 -7.32
CA GLN A 150 10.41 6.65 -6.03
C GLN A 150 8.88 6.73 -6.09
N LEU A 151 8.19 5.67 -5.69
CA LEU A 151 6.73 5.61 -5.58
C LEU A 151 6.38 5.25 -4.14
N GLN A 152 5.60 6.05 -3.44
CA GLN A 152 5.27 5.81 -2.03
C GLN A 152 3.82 6.20 -1.70
N GLY A 153 3.27 5.62 -0.64
CA GLY A 153 1.91 5.89 -0.16
C GLY A 153 1.49 4.97 0.99
N ASN A 154 0.20 4.98 1.35
CA ASN A 154 -0.39 4.14 2.39
C ASN A 154 -1.48 3.22 1.79
N LEU A 155 -1.38 1.92 2.05
CA LEU A 155 -2.29 0.90 1.52
C LEU A 155 -3.70 0.95 2.13
N ARG A 156 -3.89 1.69 3.22
CA ARG A 156 -5.23 1.99 3.74
C ARG A 156 -6.08 2.80 2.76
N PHE A 157 -5.43 3.59 1.91
CA PHE A 157 -6.09 4.47 0.95
C PHE A 157 -5.91 3.99 -0.50
N PHE A 158 -5.04 3.02 -0.73
CA PHE A 158 -4.68 2.53 -2.06
C PHE A 158 -4.57 1.02 -2.08
N ASP A 159 -5.25 0.42 -3.05
CA ASP A 159 -5.13 -1.01 -3.30
C ASP A 159 -3.71 -1.38 -3.78
N LEU A 160 -3.15 -2.44 -3.20
CA LEU A 160 -1.85 -2.98 -3.57
C LEU A 160 -1.82 -3.43 -5.04
N ALA A 161 -2.92 -3.96 -5.58
CA ALA A 161 -2.98 -4.37 -6.99
C ALA A 161 -2.71 -3.17 -7.91
N THR A 162 -3.31 -2.02 -7.61
CA THR A 162 -3.08 -0.76 -8.33
C THR A 162 -1.61 -0.33 -8.26
N VAL A 163 -0.99 -0.39 -7.08
CA VAL A 163 0.44 -0.07 -6.91
C VAL A 163 1.31 -0.99 -7.79
N ILE A 164 1.06 -2.30 -7.74
CA ILE A 164 1.78 -3.29 -8.54
C ILE A 164 1.56 -3.05 -10.04
N GLN A 165 0.32 -2.78 -10.47
CA GLN A 165 -0.02 -2.46 -11.86
C GLN A 165 0.71 -1.21 -12.36
N THR A 166 0.79 -0.16 -11.55
CA THR A 166 1.54 1.07 -11.88
C THR A 166 3.03 0.76 -12.10
N LEU A 167 3.63 -0.10 -11.27
CA LEU A 167 5.04 -0.50 -11.42
C LEU A 167 5.28 -1.39 -12.65
N ILE A 168 4.33 -2.27 -12.96
CA ILE A 168 4.35 -3.10 -14.19
C ILE A 168 4.28 -2.19 -15.42
N GLY A 169 3.30 -1.30 -15.49
CA GLY A 169 3.06 -0.43 -16.65
C GLY A 169 4.15 0.61 -16.89
N SER A 170 4.84 1.03 -15.83
CA SER A 170 5.96 1.98 -15.93
C SER A 170 7.34 1.30 -16.11
N HIS A 171 7.35 -0.02 -16.33
CA HIS A 171 8.53 -0.86 -16.57
C HIS A 171 9.69 -0.65 -15.59
N GLN A 172 9.37 -0.38 -14.31
CA GLN A 172 10.38 -0.02 -13.34
C GLN A 172 11.23 -1.23 -12.91
N THR A 173 12.49 -0.98 -12.57
CA THR A 173 13.37 -1.92 -11.87
C THR A 173 13.67 -1.38 -10.49
N GLY A 174 13.37 -2.14 -9.44
CA GLY A 174 13.48 -1.66 -8.07
C GLY A 174 12.79 -2.54 -7.05
N SER A 175 12.90 -2.18 -5.78
CA SER A 175 12.23 -2.91 -4.69
C SER A 175 11.04 -2.12 -4.17
N LEU A 176 9.84 -2.73 -4.22
CA LEU A 176 8.66 -2.31 -3.47
C LEU A 176 8.73 -2.92 -2.08
N VAL A 177 8.56 -2.10 -1.06
CA VAL A 177 8.61 -2.49 0.33
C VAL A 177 7.33 -2.05 1.01
N VAL A 178 6.70 -2.94 1.76
CA VAL A 178 5.55 -2.62 2.61
C VAL A 178 5.98 -2.75 4.07
N VAL A 179 5.74 -1.70 4.85
CA VAL A 179 6.02 -1.64 6.29
C VAL A 179 4.73 -1.37 7.06
N GLN A 180 4.65 -1.93 8.26
CA GLN A 180 3.54 -1.63 9.16
C GLN A 180 3.55 -0.15 9.55
N GLU A 181 2.36 0.43 9.71
CA GLU A 181 2.18 1.81 10.16
C GLU A 181 2.95 2.04 11.48
N GLY A 182 3.76 3.11 11.54
CA GLY A 182 4.74 3.32 12.63
C GLY A 182 6.15 2.74 12.39
N GLY A 183 6.39 2.15 11.21
CA GLY A 183 7.69 2.14 10.53
C GLY A 183 8.75 1.14 11.00
N LYS A 184 8.44 0.23 11.93
CA LYS A 184 9.45 -0.70 12.48
C LYS A 184 9.46 -2.10 11.88
N ASN A 185 8.34 -2.59 11.35
CA ASN A 185 8.24 -3.98 10.93
C ASN A 185 7.95 -4.10 9.43
N ARG A 186 8.83 -4.80 8.70
CA ARG A 186 8.67 -5.05 7.26
C ARG A 186 7.67 -6.17 7.06
N ILE A 187 6.59 -5.89 6.33
CA ILE A 187 5.54 -6.88 6.04
C ILE A 187 5.91 -7.65 4.78
N ALA A 188 6.31 -6.93 3.74
CA ALA A 188 6.56 -7.49 2.43
C ALA A 188 7.69 -6.78 1.69
N GLU A 189 8.32 -7.51 0.77
CA GLU A 189 9.25 -6.98 -0.21
C GLU A 189 9.00 -7.66 -1.56
N LEU A 190 8.84 -6.88 -2.61
CA LEU A 190 8.78 -7.34 -3.99
C LEU A 190 9.90 -6.67 -4.77
N PHE A 191 10.65 -7.44 -5.53
CA PHE A 191 11.64 -6.91 -6.46
C PHE A 191 11.08 -6.97 -7.88
N PHE A 192 11.04 -5.82 -8.52
CA PHE A 192 10.67 -5.64 -9.91
C PHE A 192 11.90 -5.53 -10.79
N PHE A 193 11.88 -6.19 -11.94
CA PHE A 193 12.87 -6.06 -13.00
C PHE A 193 12.17 -5.82 -14.34
N LYS A 194 12.38 -4.63 -14.92
CA LYS A 194 11.77 -4.20 -16.19
C LYS A 194 10.23 -4.35 -16.18
N GLY A 195 9.58 -4.08 -15.05
CA GLY A 195 8.14 -4.22 -14.85
C GLY A 195 7.65 -5.63 -14.49
N ASN A 196 8.52 -6.65 -14.47
CA ASN A 196 8.14 -7.99 -14.00
C ASN A 196 8.49 -8.16 -12.53
N ILE A 197 7.62 -8.81 -11.75
CA ILE A 197 7.96 -9.21 -10.38
C ILE A 197 8.95 -10.39 -10.50
N ALA A 198 10.20 -10.18 -10.08
CA ALA A 198 11.24 -11.19 -10.15
C ALA A 198 11.41 -11.93 -8.81
N LYS A 199 11.20 -11.23 -7.69
CA LYS A 199 11.21 -11.84 -6.35
C LYS A 199 10.07 -11.26 -5.53
N ALA A 200 9.53 -12.07 -4.64
CA ALA A 200 8.63 -11.63 -3.60
C ALA A 200 8.96 -12.34 -2.29
N LYS A 201 8.79 -11.63 -1.18
CA LYS A 201 8.96 -12.16 0.16
C LYS A 201 7.92 -11.56 1.08
N VAL A 202 7.21 -12.42 1.80
CA VAL A 202 6.26 -12.05 2.85
C VAL A 202 6.52 -12.93 4.05
N ARG A 203 7.02 -12.33 5.13
CA ARG A 203 7.50 -13.09 6.30
C ARG A 203 8.49 -14.19 5.90
N HIS A 204 8.06 -15.46 5.93
CA HIS A 204 8.84 -16.65 5.58
C HIS A 204 8.50 -17.20 4.18
N LEU A 205 7.46 -16.69 3.52
CA LEU A 205 7.07 -17.07 2.17
C LEU A 205 7.93 -16.35 1.14
N THR A 206 8.22 -17.03 0.02
CA THR A 206 8.94 -16.48 -1.13
C THR A 206 8.27 -16.87 -2.44
N GLY A 207 8.60 -16.18 -3.54
CA GLY A 207 8.09 -16.52 -4.87
C GLY A 207 6.59 -16.28 -5.01
N ASP A 208 5.91 -17.12 -5.79
CA ASP A 208 4.49 -16.93 -6.14
C ASP A 208 3.59 -16.96 -4.88
N ASP A 209 3.83 -17.90 -3.95
CA ASP A 209 3.10 -17.98 -2.68
C ASP A 209 3.19 -16.70 -1.85
N ALA A 210 4.35 -16.02 -1.89
CA ALA A 210 4.50 -14.75 -1.20
C ALA A 210 3.59 -13.68 -1.80
N VAL A 211 3.44 -13.64 -3.13
CA VAL A 211 2.55 -12.66 -3.75
C VAL A 211 1.09 -13.01 -3.51
N PHE A 212 0.69 -14.28 -3.68
CA PHE A 212 -0.67 -14.71 -3.39
C PHE A 212 -1.08 -14.39 -1.96
N GLN A 213 -0.17 -14.58 -1.00
CA GLN A 213 -0.43 -14.26 0.40
C GLN A 213 -0.75 -12.78 0.64
N LEU A 214 -0.21 -11.85 -0.17
CA LEU A 214 -0.46 -10.41 0.00
C LEU A 214 -1.92 -10.02 -0.22
N PHE A 215 -2.63 -10.75 -1.07
CA PHE A 215 -4.02 -10.47 -1.43
C PHE A 215 -5.02 -11.23 -0.55
N GLN A 216 -4.55 -12.21 0.23
CA GLN A 216 -5.41 -13.08 1.05
C GLN A 216 -5.74 -12.49 2.43
N SER A 217 -5.15 -11.36 2.78
CA SER A 217 -5.43 -10.63 4.03
C SER A 217 -5.44 -9.13 3.74
N PRO A 218 -6.29 -8.33 4.44
CA PRO A 218 -6.24 -6.88 4.32
C PRO A 218 -4.85 -6.39 4.73
N LEU A 219 -4.12 -5.84 3.78
CA LEU A 219 -2.76 -5.36 3.96
C LEU A 219 -2.81 -3.87 4.26
N GLU A 220 -2.60 -3.52 5.53
CA GLU A 220 -2.48 -2.13 5.97
C GLU A 220 -1.01 -1.80 6.21
N GLY A 221 -0.58 -0.60 5.79
CA GLY A 221 0.78 -0.14 5.98
C GLY A 221 1.23 0.88 4.95
N GLU A 222 2.41 1.46 5.19
CA GLU A 222 3.08 2.33 4.24
C GLU A 222 3.85 1.49 3.24
N PHE A 223 3.78 1.85 1.95
CA PHE A 223 4.60 1.26 0.92
C PHE A 223 5.60 2.28 0.36
N SER A 224 6.76 1.79 -0.04
CA SER A 224 7.75 2.56 -0.78
C SER A 224 8.46 1.70 -1.82
N PHE A 225 8.52 2.20 -3.04
CA PHE A 225 9.27 1.66 -4.14
C PHE A 225 10.54 2.47 -4.33
N THR A 226 11.66 1.79 -4.41
CA THR A 226 12.97 2.39 -4.68
C THR A 226 13.54 1.80 -5.96
N GLY A 227 13.62 2.62 -7.01
CA GLY A 227 14.30 2.25 -8.25
C GLY A 227 15.78 1.94 -8.03
N ARG A 228 16.32 0.96 -8.76
CA ARG A 228 17.77 0.70 -8.80
C ARG A 228 18.20 0.18 -10.16
N GLN A 229 19.42 0.52 -10.57
CA GLN A 229 20.06 -0.12 -11.72
C GLN A 229 20.62 -1.47 -11.27
N VAL A 230 20.30 -2.52 -12.03
CA VAL A 230 20.69 -3.91 -11.75
C VAL A 230 21.06 -4.55 -13.08
N GLN A 231 22.17 -5.29 -13.12
CA GLN A 231 22.57 -6.05 -14.30
C GLN A 231 21.69 -7.30 -14.44
N GLU A 232 21.43 -7.74 -15.67
CA GLU A 232 20.50 -8.84 -15.91
C GLU A 232 20.99 -10.17 -15.31
N GLU A 233 22.32 -10.41 -15.27
CA GLU A 233 22.89 -11.61 -14.66
C GLU A 233 22.72 -11.67 -13.13
N GLU A 234 22.43 -10.54 -12.47
CA GLU A 234 22.21 -10.49 -11.02
C GLU A 234 20.76 -10.83 -10.64
N VAL A 235 19.86 -10.94 -11.62
CA VAL A 235 18.43 -11.18 -11.41
C VAL A 235 18.13 -12.66 -11.40
N GLN A 236 18.26 -13.28 -10.23
CA GLN A 236 17.71 -14.62 -10.00
C GLN A 236 16.21 -14.51 -9.74
N ALA A 237 15.36 -14.91 -10.68
CA ALA A 237 13.92 -14.84 -10.48
C ALA A 237 13.40 -16.07 -9.72
N ASP A 238 12.62 -15.84 -8.67
CA ASP A 238 11.95 -16.89 -7.88
C ASP A 238 10.43 -16.92 -8.16
N ILE A 239 9.97 -16.05 -9.06
CA ILE A 239 8.59 -15.96 -9.55
C ILE A 239 8.49 -16.78 -10.83
N THR A 240 7.49 -17.65 -10.89
CA THR A 240 7.32 -18.57 -12.05
C THR A 240 6.31 -18.06 -13.06
N MET A 241 5.41 -17.16 -12.65
CA MET A 241 4.33 -16.66 -13.48
C MET A 241 4.59 -15.24 -14.02
N PRO A 242 4.11 -14.91 -15.23
CA PRO A 242 4.05 -13.53 -15.69
C PRO A 242 3.22 -12.65 -14.75
N ALA A 243 3.61 -11.37 -14.62
CA ALA A 243 3.05 -10.48 -13.60
C ALA A 243 1.52 -10.31 -13.68
N ILE A 244 0.94 -10.22 -14.89
CA ILE A 244 -0.51 -10.11 -15.08
C ILE A 244 -1.22 -11.40 -14.67
N SER A 245 -0.72 -12.56 -15.08
CA SER A 245 -1.27 -13.86 -14.70
C SER A 245 -1.25 -14.06 -13.19
N LEU A 246 -0.17 -13.60 -12.56
CA LEU A 246 0.03 -13.69 -11.12
C LEU A 246 -0.95 -12.79 -10.36
N LEU A 247 -1.24 -11.59 -10.86
CA LEU A 247 -2.29 -10.72 -10.30
C LEU A 247 -3.69 -11.32 -10.48
N MET A 248 -4.02 -11.81 -11.68
CA MET A 248 -5.32 -12.43 -11.93
C MET A 248 -5.56 -13.65 -11.04
N GLU A 249 -4.54 -14.49 -10.87
CA GLU A 249 -4.60 -15.63 -9.96
C GLU A 249 -4.73 -15.16 -8.51
N SER A 250 -3.99 -14.14 -8.08
CA SER A 250 -4.11 -13.58 -6.72
C SER A 250 -5.54 -13.14 -6.39
N VAL A 251 -6.23 -12.48 -7.32
CA VAL A 251 -7.63 -12.04 -7.16
C VAL A 251 -8.56 -13.26 -7.09
N ARG A 252 -8.39 -14.24 -7.99
CA ARG A 252 -9.17 -15.49 -7.94
C ARG A 252 -9.03 -16.21 -6.60
N LEU A 253 -7.80 -16.30 -6.08
CA LEU A 253 -7.51 -16.94 -4.80
C LEU A 253 -8.10 -16.16 -3.61
N GLN A 254 -8.10 -14.82 -3.68
CA GLN A 254 -8.72 -13.95 -2.69
C GLN A 254 -10.23 -14.17 -2.60
N ASP A 255 -10.90 -14.33 -3.74
CA ASP A 255 -12.36 -14.55 -3.81
C ASP A 255 -12.77 -15.95 -3.31
N GLU A 256 -11.95 -16.97 -3.57
CA GLU A 256 -12.27 -18.36 -3.18
C GLU A 256 -11.87 -18.70 -1.73
N LEU A 257 -10.87 -18.02 -1.17
CA LEU A 257 -10.36 -18.32 0.18
C LEU A 257 -11.45 -18.27 1.27
N PRO A 258 -12.36 -17.27 1.31
CA PRO A 258 -13.44 -17.24 2.30
C PRO A 258 -14.30 -18.50 2.31
N LEU A 259 -14.60 -19.09 1.14
CA LEU A 259 -15.40 -20.31 1.03
C LEU A 259 -14.71 -21.51 1.69
N LEU A 260 -13.38 -21.57 1.60
CA LEU A 260 -12.59 -22.60 2.28
C LEU A 260 -12.49 -22.35 3.79
N GLN A 261 -12.41 -21.08 4.20
CA GLN A 261 -12.38 -20.69 5.61
C GLN A 261 -13.70 -21.03 6.32
N GLU A 262 -14.85 -20.94 5.64
CA GLU A 262 -16.15 -21.37 6.20
C GLU A 262 -16.18 -22.86 6.57
N ARG A 263 -15.41 -23.70 5.86
CA ARG A 263 -15.28 -25.14 6.16
C ARG A 263 -14.47 -25.39 7.43
N ILE A 264 -13.63 -24.44 7.84
CA ILE A 264 -12.74 -24.50 9.02
C ILE A 264 -12.83 -23.15 9.76
N PRO A 265 -13.98 -22.84 10.39
CA PRO A 265 -14.24 -21.50 10.93
C PRO A 265 -13.39 -21.17 12.15
N ASP A 266 -12.94 -22.20 12.88
CA ASP A 266 -12.00 -22.06 13.99
C ASP A 266 -10.58 -22.43 13.52
N ALA A 267 -9.74 -21.42 13.31
CA ALA A 267 -8.37 -21.60 12.86
C ALA A 267 -7.46 -22.25 13.93
N ASP A 268 -7.87 -22.25 15.20
CA ASP A 268 -7.15 -22.89 16.31
C ASP A 268 -7.60 -24.34 16.56
N ARG A 269 -8.65 -24.79 15.85
CA ARG A 269 -9.13 -26.17 15.88
C ARG A 269 -7.97 -27.13 15.60
N GLN A 270 -7.78 -28.08 16.50
CA GLN A 270 -6.78 -29.12 16.35
C GLN A 270 -7.24 -30.18 15.36
N LEU A 271 -6.50 -30.30 14.25
CA LEU A 271 -6.73 -31.29 13.21
C LEU A 271 -5.74 -32.44 13.33
N ARG A 272 -6.20 -33.68 13.20
CA ARG A 272 -5.40 -34.90 13.37
C ARG A 272 -5.60 -35.89 12.24
N GLN A 273 -4.58 -36.70 11.98
CA GLN A 273 -4.69 -37.80 11.04
C GLN A 273 -5.67 -38.86 11.56
N LYS A 274 -6.62 -39.24 10.69
CA LYS A 274 -7.55 -40.34 10.90
C LYS A 274 -7.18 -41.56 10.06
N ALA A 275 -6.74 -41.34 8.82
CA ALA A 275 -6.23 -42.41 7.96
C ALA A 275 -4.77 -42.77 8.30
N SER A 276 -4.37 -44.01 8.01
CA SER A 276 -3.02 -44.52 8.27
C SER A 276 -1.98 -44.04 7.26
N GLN A 277 -2.42 -43.66 6.07
CA GLN A 277 -1.58 -43.18 4.96
C GLN A 277 -2.28 -42.04 4.22
N LEU A 278 -1.47 -41.18 3.60
CA LEU A 278 -1.95 -40.11 2.73
C LEU A 278 -2.40 -40.70 1.39
N ASP A 279 -3.65 -40.44 1.01
CA ASP A 279 -4.19 -40.67 -0.32
C ASP A 279 -4.39 -39.32 -1.02
N TRP A 280 -3.60 -39.06 -2.07
CA TRP A 280 -3.60 -37.77 -2.77
C TRP A 280 -3.37 -37.98 -4.27
N GLN A 281 -4.31 -37.52 -5.09
CA GLN A 281 -4.32 -37.79 -6.54
C GLN A 281 -3.60 -36.72 -7.37
N ASP A 282 -3.54 -35.49 -6.87
CA ASP A 282 -2.98 -34.36 -7.61
C ASP A 282 -1.45 -34.34 -7.48
N ALA A 283 -0.76 -34.66 -8.58
CA ALA A 283 0.69 -34.74 -8.64
C ALA A 283 1.38 -33.38 -8.47
N GLU A 284 0.72 -32.26 -8.78
CA GLU A 284 1.31 -30.92 -8.64
C GLU A 284 1.34 -30.46 -7.18
N THR A 285 0.40 -30.94 -6.36
CA THR A 285 0.24 -30.52 -4.97
C THR A 285 0.58 -31.60 -3.94
N VAL A 286 1.03 -32.78 -4.39
CA VAL A 286 1.34 -33.92 -3.50
C VAL A 286 2.42 -33.61 -2.46
N GLU A 287 3.43 -32.81 -2.81
CA GLU A 287 4.48 -32.41 -1.86
C GLU A 287 3.93 -31.53 -0.74
N LEU A 288 3.03 -30.60 -1.08
CA LEU A 288 2.31 -29.78 -0.11
C LEU A 288 1.41 -30.64 0.78
N ALA A 289 0.63 -31.53 0.17
CA ALA A 289 -0.23 -32.45 0.90
C ALA A 289 0.58 -33.31 1.88
N ALA A 290 1.73 -33.84 1.46
CA ALA A 290 2.63 -34.59 2.32
C ALA A 290 3.21 -33.75 3.47
N ALA A 291 3.57 -32.48 3.19
CA ALA A 291 4.04 -31.56 4.21
C ALA A 291 2.97 -31.30 5.27
N VAL A 292 1.75 -30.90 4.86
CA VAL A 292 0.60 -30.69 5.75
C VAL A 292 0.28 -31.97 6.52
N TRP A 293 0.13 -33.10 5.82
CA TRP A 293 -0.14 -34.40 6.42
C TRP A 293 0.83 -34.69 7.56
N SER A 294 2.15 -34.56 7.33
CA SER A 294 3.16 -34.89 8.35
C SER A 294 3.02 -34.06 9.65
N ARG A 295 2.53 -32.81 9.56
CA ARG A 295 2.35 -31.90 10.71
C ARG A 295 1.13 -32.27 11.53
N LEU A 296 0.10 -32.83 10.88
CA LEU A 296 -1.12 -33.29 11.54
C LEU A 296 -0.94 -34.56 12.40
N LYS A 297 0.22 -35.25 12.35
CA LYS A 297 0.49 -36.47 13.15
C LYS A 297 0.29 -36.28 14.65
N LYS A 298 0.67 -35.12 15.21
CA LYS A 298 0.57 -34.82 16.65
C LYS A 298 -0.65 -33.96 17.00
N GLY A 299 -1.45 -33.59 16.00
CA GLY A 299 -2.38 -32.46 16.08
C GLY A 299 -1.68 -31.17 15.69
N ALA A 300 -2.29 -30.42 14.77
CA ALA A 300 -1.89 -29.05 14.44
C ALA A 300 -3.12 -28.25 14.04
N SER A 301 -3.06 -26.94 14.28
CA SER A 301 -4.09 -25.97 13.88
C SER A 301 -3.76 -25.36 12.51
N MET A 302 -4.70 -24.60 11.92
CA MET A 302 -4.40 -23.81 10.72
C MET A 302 -3.32 -22.76 11.00
N ASN A 303 -3.27 -22.21 12.21
CA ASN A 303 -2.23 -21.27 12.64
C ASN A 303 -0.84 -21.91 12.71
N ASP A 304 -0.75 -23.17 13.17
CA ASP A 304 0.50 -23.92 13.14
C ASP A 304 0.96 -24.21 11.71
N LEU A 305 0.03 -24.61 10.83
CA LEU A 305 0.34 -24.86 9.42
C LEU A 305 0.82 -23.60 8.70
N HIS A 306 0.19 -22.44 8.94
CA HIS A 306 0.65 -21.16 8.41
C HIS A 306 2.05 -20.76 8.89
N ARG A 307 2.49 -21.25 10.05
CA ARG A 307 3.83 -20.97 10.59
C ARG A 307 4.88 -21.92 10.03
N ASP A 308 4.52 -23.19 9.86
CA ASP A 308 5.47 -24.28 9.66
C ASP A 308 5.55 -24.78 8.20
N VAL A 309 4.59 -24.41 7.35
CA VAL A 309 4.53 -24.79 5.94
C VAL A 309 4.60 -23.55 5.05
N PRO A 310 5.62 -23.41 4.18
CA PRO A 310 5.86 -22.19 3.41
C PRO A 310 4.96 -22.10 2.18
N ARG A 311 3.64 -22.10 2.36
CA ARG A 311 2.63 -21.91 1.31
C ARG A 311 1.59 -20.88 1.74
N CYS A 312 1.00 -20.21 0.76
CA CYS A 312 -0.05 -19.22 1.00
C CYS A 312 -1.29 -19.84 1.67
N SER A 313 -2.07 -19.02 2.37
CA SER A 313 -3.28 -19.46 3.09
C SER A 313 -4.22 -20.28 2.21
N TYR A 314 -4.52 -19.82 0.99
CA TYR A 314 -5.39 -20.56 0.06
C TYR A 314 -4.92 -22.00 -0.17
N ALA A 315 -3.63 -22.20 -0.46
CA ALA A 315 -3.09 -23.52 -0.75
C ALA A 315 -3.20 -24.44 0.48
N LEU A 316 -2.97 -23.91 1.68
CA LEU A 316 -3.11 -24.66 2.93
C LEU A 316 -4.58 -25.02 3.21
N TYR A 317 -5.49 -24.05 3.15
CA TYR A 317 -6.92 -24.29 3.36
C TYR A 317 -7.47 -25.29 2.35
N ARG A 318 -7.15 -25.15 1.05
CA ARG A 318 -7.57 -26.10 0.02
C ARG A 318 -7.08 -27.51 0.33
N THR A 319 -5.83 -27.64 0.75
CA THR A 319 -5.24 -28.94 1.10
C THR A 319 -5.97 -29.58 2.27
N VAL A 320 -6.15 -28.83 3.36
CA VAL A 320 -6.79 -29.31 4.58
C VAL A 320 -8.27 -29.65 4.34
N VAL A 321 -9.00 -28.82 3.61
CA VAL A 321 -10.40 -29.09 3.25
C VAL A 321 -10.52 -30.37 2.41
N THR A 322 -9.61 -30.59 1.46
CA THR A 322 -9.59 -31.83 0.66
C THR A 322 -9.33 -33.07 1.52
N LEU A 323 -8.43 -32.96 2.51
CA LEU A 323 -8.18 -34.03 3.48
C LEU A 323 -9.39 -34.29 4.39
N LEU A 324 -10.12 -33.24 4.78
CA LEU A 324 -11.38 -33.37 5.55
C LEU A 324 -12.48 -34.03 4.72
N ASP A 325 -12.67 -33.60 3.47
CA ASP A 325 -13.69 -34.12 2.56
C ASP A 325 -13.46 -35.59 2.19
N SER A 326 -12.20 -35.98 2.07
CA SER A 326 -11.81 -37.39 1.87
C SER A 326 -11.82 -38.21 3.18
N GLY A 327 -12.15 -37.59 4.32
CA GLY A 327 -12.22 -38.25 5.62
C GLY A 327 -10.87 -38.72 6.17
N GLN A 328 -9.76 -38.20 5.63
CA GLN A 328 -8.41 -38.59 6.03
C GLN A 328 -7.96 -37.92 7.33
N ILE A 329 -8.59 -36.80 7.71
CA ILE A 329 -8.33 -36.06 8.95
C ILE A 329 -9.63 -35.70 9.67
N GLU A 330 -9.53 -35.37 10.96
CA GLU A 330 -10.63 -34.92 11.82
C GLU A 330 -10.22 -33.79 12.77
#